data_AF-Q1Z9D4-F1
#
_entry.id   AF-Q1Z9D4-F1
#
_cell.length_a   1.000
_cell.length_b   1.000
_cell.length_c   1.000
_cell.angle_alpha   90.00
_cell.angle_beta   90.00
_cell.angle_gamma   90.00
#
_symmetry.space_group_name_H-M   'P 1'
#
loop_
_entity.id
_entity.type
_entity.pdbx_description
1 polymer ?
#
loop_
_entity_poly.entity_id
_entity_poly.type
_entity_poly.pdbx_seq_one_letter_code
_entity_poly.pdbx_strand_id
1 'polypeptide(L)'
;MSGQDYERFIETKSLNIHIPNKFLLDQTQILDVAKCSDKEKYCFSELAYYSDYDLYLVTLSMKLTKDELKNNPTEQVLEGVLKVFLASINPMAAEFYGASSVLGENVNANKYSRESIILGVDADVEGRQYVGYARVKRGEYLSVSTSVEETNESVIQFITRLCNIVRSGNYRASLVEEHCDFGG
;
A
#
# COMPACT_ATOMS: atom_id res chain seq x y z
N MET A 1 2.99 20.28 1.32
CA MET A 1 1.56 20.61 1.47
C MET A 1 0.99 19.60 2.46
N SER A 2 0.40 20.05 3.57
CA SER A 2 -0.33 19.15 4.48
C SER A 2 -1.62 18.73 3.78
N GLY A 3 -1.73 17.47 3.37
CA GLY A 3 -2.89 16.95 2.65
C GLY A 3 -3.92 16.49 3.65
N GLN A 4 -5.05 17.20 3.76
CA GLN A 4 -6.14 16.83 4.67
C GLN A 4 -7.10 15.78 4.09
N ASP A 5 -6.95 15.38 2.83
CA ASP A 5 -7.93 14.54 2.17
C ASP A 5 -7.28 13.29 1.55
N TYR A 6 -7.93 12.14 1.77
CA TYR A 6 -7.69 10.91 1.03
C TYR A 6 -8.69 10.89 -0.12
N GLU A 7 -8.20 10.99 -1.36
CA GLU A 7 -9.04 10.84 -2.54
C GLU A 7 -9.22 9.34 -2.81
N ARG A 8 -10.44 8.87 -2.59
CA ARG A 8 -10.90 7.51 -2.87
C ARG A 8 -11.62 7.53 -4.22
N PHE A 9 -11.25 6.65 -5.14
CA PHE A 9 -11.98 6.41 -6.40
C PHE A 9 -12.30 4.90 -6.40
N ILE A 10 -13.54 4.39 -6.40
CA ILE A 10 -14.80 4.79 -7.04
C ILE A 10 -15.97 4.48 -6.06
N GLU A 11 -16.97 5.38 -5.97
CA GLU A 11 -18.30 5.19 -5.30
C GLU A 11 -18.36 4.78 -3.80
N THR A 12 -17.24 4.69 -3.09
CA THR A 12 -17.26 4.48 -1.64
C THR A 12 -17.43 5.81 -0.91
N LYS A 13 -18.46 5.89 -0.06
CA LYS A 13 -18.80 7.04 0.80
C LYS A 13 -17.52 7.67 1.36
N SER A 14 -17.37 8.99 1.14
CA SER A 14 -16.34 9.80 1.80
C SER A 14 -16.58 9.73 3.31
N LEU A 15 -15.86 8.84 3.98
CA LEU A 15 -15.70 8.90 5.41
C LEU A 15 -14.54 9.86 5.63
N ASN A 16 -14.85 11.06 6.12
CA ASN A 16 -13.85 12.00 6.65
C ASN A 16 -13.17 11.35 7.85
N ILE A 17 -12.15 10.53 7.57
CA ILE A 17 -11.30 9.95 8.59
C ILE A 17 -10.05 10.82 8.61
N HIS A 18 -9.92 11.61 9.66
CA HIS A 18 -8.71 12.37 9.90
C HIS A 18 -7.56 11.37 10.17
N ILE A 19 -6.64 11.25 9.23
CA ILE A 19 -5.40 10.50 9.43
C ILE A 19 -4.31 11.54 9.73
N PRO A 20 -3.95 11.73 11.01
CA PRO A 20 -2.92 12.70 11.37
C PRO A 20 -1.60 12.36 10.66
N ASN A 21 -0.78 13.38 10.42
CA ASN A 21 0.61 13.22 10.00
C ASN A 21 0.83 12.56 8.62
N LYS A 22 -0.17 12.69 7.73
CA LYS A 22 -0.10 12.34 6.31
C LYS A 22 0.50 13.49 5.49
N PHE A 23 1.52 13.18 4.69
CA PHE A 23 2.13 14.07 3.72
C PHE A 23 1.93 13.50 2.32
N LEU A 24 1.12 14.16 1.50
CA LEU A 24 1.02 13.83 0.08
C LEU A 24 2.31 14.19 -0.64
N LEU A 25 2.80 13.28 -1.47
CA LEU A 25 4.03 13.43 -2.22
C LEU A 25 3.74 13.61 -3.71
N ASP A 26 4.68 14.21 -4.42
CA ASP A 26 4.56 14.42 -5.86
C ASP A 26 4.52 13.07 -6.60
N GLN A 27 3.42 12.83 -7.32
CA GLN A 27 3.15 11.58 -8.02
C GLN A 27 3.82 11.53 -9.40
N THR A 28 4.34 12.65 -9.91
CA THR A 28 4.81 12.81 -11.30
C THR A 28 5.84 11.76 -11.72
N GLN A 29 6.65 11.25 -10.78
CA GLN A 29 7.66 10.23 -11.04
C GLN A 29 7.12 8.78 -11.07
N ILE A 30 5.93 8.52 -10.53
CA ILE A 30 5.29 7.19 -10.48
C ILE A 30 4.20 7.06 -11.57
N LEU A 31 3.63 8.18 -12.03
CA LEU A 31 2.58 8.22 -13.05
C LEU A 31 2.96 7.56 -14.39
N ASP A 32 4.24 7.45 -14.73
CA ASP A 32 4.67 6.72 -15.93
C ASP A 32 4.60 5.19 -15.81
N VAL A 33 4.48 4.64 -14.60
CA VAL A 33 4.39 3.19 -14.34
C VAL A 33 2.94 2.68 -14.34
N ALA A 34 1.95 3.56 -14.11
CA ALA A 34 0.52 3.20 -14.04
C ALA A 34 -0.39 4.36 -14.49
N LYS A 35 -0.55 4.54 -15.81
CA LYS A 35 -1.35 5.63 -16.40
C LYS A 35 -2.84 5.31 -16.36
N CYS A 36 -3.60 5.93 -15.47
CA CYS A 36 -5.06 5.81 -15.53
C CYS A 36 -5.62 6.16 -16.92
N SER A 37 -6.26 5.19 -17.57
CA SER A 37 -7.19 5.42 -18.67
C SER A 37 -8.42 4.56 -18.44
N ASP A 38 -9.55 4.90 -19.08
CA ASP A 38 -10.78 4.08 -19.02
C ASP A 38 -10.57 2.62 -19.48
N LYS A 39 -9.41 2.33 -20.10
CA LYS A 39 -9.00 0.99 -20.56
C LYS A 39 -8.03 0.30 -19.60
N GLU A 40 -7.43 1.02 -18.66
CA GLU A 40 -6.47 0.46 -17.70
C GLU A 40 -7.19 -0.06 -16.46
N LYS A 41 -6.82 -1.27 -16.03
CA LYS A 41 -7.45 -2.01 -14.94
C LYS A 41 -6.95 -1.62 -13.56
N TYR A 42 -5.82 -0.92 -13.53
CA TYR A 42 -5.09 -0.51 -12.34
C TYR A 42 -4.83 0.97 -12.46
N CYS A 43 -5.16 1.71 -11.42
CA CYS A 43 -4.99 3.14 -11.36
C CYS A 43 -4.10 3.49 -10.19
N PHE A 44 -3.05 4.27 -10.44
CA PHE A 44 -2.36 4.91 -9.33
C PHE A 44 -3.31 5.87 -8.64
N SER A 45 -3.52 5.69 -7.32
CA SER A 45 -4.44 6.53 -6.57
C SER A 45 -3.75 7.43 -5.56
N GLU A 46 -2.70 6.95 -4.89
CA GLU A 46 -2.06 7.75 -3.83
C GLU A 46 -0.56 7.47 -3.67
N LEU A 47 0.19 8.55 -3.49
CA LEU A 47 1.53 8.56 -2.92
C LEU A 47 1.54 9.38 -1.63
N ALA A 48 1.76 8.74 -0.48
CA ALA A 48 1.72 9.41 0.80
C ALA A 48 2.78 8.89 1.77
N TYR A 49 3.32 9.79 2.59
CA TYR A 49 4.14 9.45 3.74
C TYR A 49 3.36 9.68 5.03
N TYR A 50 3.33 8.68 5.89
CA TYR A 50 2.64 8.71 7.18
C TYR A 50 3.68 8.68 8.30
N SER A 51 4.07 9.86 8.80
CA SER A 51 5.25 9.98 9.67
C SER A 51 5.08 9.33 11.04
N ASP A 52 3.84 9.16 11.51
CA ASP A 52 3.57 8.44 12.76
C ASP A 52 3.92 6.96 12.70
N TYR A 53 4.09 6.42 11.49
CA TYR A 53 4.33 5.00 11.26
C TYR A 53 5.65 4.74 10.51
N ASP A 54 6.41 5.80 10.18
CA ASP A 54 7.48 5.78 9.17
C ASP A 54 7.12 4.94 7.93
N LEU A 55 5.97 5.26 7.33
CA LEU A 55 5.35 4.46 6.28
C LEU A 55 5.22 5.29 5.01
N TYR A 56 5.82 4.80 3.93
CA TYR A 56 5.68 5.33 2.58
C TYR A 56 4.69 4.47 1.78
N LEU A 57 3.49 4.97 1.56
CA LEU A 57 2.40 4.24 0.92
C LEU A 57 2.28 4.62 -0.56
N VAL A 58 2.30 3.60 -1.40
CA VAL A 58 1.94 3.63 -2.82
C VAL A 58 0.62 2.88 -2.93
N THR A 59 -0.47 3.52 -3.35
CA THR A 59 -1.78 2.85 -3.46
C THR A 59 -2.22 2.71 -4.91
N LEU A 60 -2.72 1.53 -5.25
CA LEU A 60 -3.40 1.24 -6.50
C LEU A 60 -4.90 1.11 -6.25
N SER A 61 -5.71 1.82 -7.02
CA SER A 61 -7.15 1.62 -7.08
C SER A 61 -7.53 0.76 -8.28
N MET A 62 -8.46 -0.15 -8.07
CA MET A 62 -8.86 -1.13 -9.07
C MET A 62 -10.36 -1.30 -9.12
N LYS A 63 -10.91 -1.48 -10.31
CA LYS A 63 -12.30 -1.91 -10.50
C LYS A 63 -12.28 -3.17 -11.35
N LEU A 64 -12.70 -4.28 -10.74
CA LEU A 64 -12.65 -5.60 -11.37
C LEU A 64 -14.05 -6.21 -11.49
N THR A 65 -14.25 -7.01 -12.52
CA THR A 65 -15.42 -7.90 -12.65
C THR A 65 -15.06 -9.34 -12.31
N LYS A 66 -16.06 -10.20 -12.04
CA LYS A 66 -15.79 -11.63 -11.82
C LYS A 66 -15.13 -12.34 -13.00
N ASP A 67 -15.43 -11.91 -14.22
CA ASP A 67 -14.80 -12.46 -15.43
C ASP A 67 -13.28 -12.20 -15.44
N GLU A 68 -12.86 -11.04 -14.92
CA GLU A 68 -11.44 -10.69 -14.83
C GLU A 68 -10.68 -11.50 -13.78
N LEU A 69 -11.39 -12.03 -12.76
CA LEU A 69 -10.82 -12.94 -11.77
C LEU A 69 -10.59 -14.36 -12.33
N LYS A 70 -11.20 -14.70 -13.48
CA LYS A 70 -11.05 -16.02 -14.15
C LYS A 70 -11.30 -17.20 -13.21
N ASN A 71 -12.32 -17.12 -12.34
CA ASN A 71 -12.65 -18.11 -11.31
C ASN A 71 -11.61 -18.30 -10.19
N ASN A 72 -10.60 -17.41 -10.08
CA ASN A 72 -9.69 -17.43 -8.94
C ASN A 72 -10.29 -16.63 -7.76
N PRO A 73 -9.95 -16.99 -6.52
CA PRO A 73 -10.29 -16.17 -5.35
C PRO A 73 -9.76 -14.74 -5.51
N THR A 74 -10.59 -13.75 -5.19
CA THR A 74 -10.24 -12.32 -5.31
C THR A 74 -8.94 -12.01 -4.59
N GLU A 75 -8.77 -12.53 -3.38
CA GLU A 75 -7.60 -12.32 -2.54
C GLU A 75 -6.32 -12.80 -3.24
N GLN A 76 -6.35 -13.99 -3.87
CA GLN A 76 -5.19 -14.52 -4.57
C GLN A 76 -4.81 -13.69 -5.81
N VAL A 77 -5.81 -13.18 -6.53
CA VAL A 77 -5.58 -12.30 -7.68
C VAL A 77 -4.94 -10.99 -7.23
N LEU A 78 -5.48 -10.35 -6.20
CA LEU A 78 -4.97 -9.09 -5.65
C LEU A 78 -3.59 -9.25 -5.02
N GLU A 79 -3.32 -10.37 -4.32
CA GLU A 79 -1.98 -10.72 -3.86
C GLU A 79 -0.98 -10.86 -5.01
N GLY A 80 -1.40 -11.48 -6.13
CA GLY A 80 -0.58 -11.57 -7.34
C GLY A 80 -0.23 -10.20 -7.90
N VAL A 81 -1.21 -9.30 -8.00
CA VAL A 81 -1.01 -7.91 -8.44
C VAL A 81 -0.03 -7.19 -7.51
N LEU A 82 -0.26 -7.26 -6.21
CA LEU A 82 0.61 -6.66 -5.20
C LEU A 82 2.07 -7.13 -5.34
N LYS A 83 2.32 -8.43 -5.57
CA LYS A 83 3.69 -8.96 -5.74
C LYS A 83 4.38 -8.38 -6.97
N VAL A 84 3.68 -8.33 -8.11
CA VAL A 84 4.23 -7.83 -9.39
C VAL A 84 4.55 -6.33 -9.29
N PHE A 85 3.62 -5.54 -8.77
CA PHE A 85 3.82 -4.10 -8.67
C PHE A 85 4.83 -3.74 -7.57
N LEU A 86 4.85 -4.46 -6.44
CA LEU A 86 5.82 -4.19 -5.37
C LEU A 86 7.26 -4.37 -5.88
N ALA A 87 7.53 -5.40 -6.70
CA ALA A 87 8.85 -5.59 -7.33
C ALA A 87 9.24 -4.41 -8.24
N SER A 88 8.25 -3.77 -8.88
CA SER A 88 8.50 -2.63 -9.76
C SER A 88 8.85 -1.36 -8.99
N ILE A 89 8.32 -1.21 -7.77
CA ILE A 89 8.44 0.03 -6.98
C ILE A 89 9.46 -0.04 -5.83
N ASN A 90 9.73 -1.23 -5.28
CA ASN A 90 10.60 -1.41 -4.12
C ASN A 90 11.84 -2.24 -4.55
N PRO A 91 13.06 -1.65 -4.52
CA PRO A 91 14.28 -2.35 -4.92
C PRO A 91 14.57 -3.63 -4.14
N MET A 92 14.18 -3.70 -2.86
CA MET A 92 14.36 -4.91 -2.06
C MET A 92 13.35 -6.00 -2.47
N ALA A 93 12.12 -5.63 -2.82
CA ALA A 93 11.20 -6.60 -3.40
C ALA A 93 11.70 -7.10 -4.76
N ALA A 94 12.27 -6.22 -5.58
CA ALA A 94 12.88 -6.59 -6.86
C ALA A 94 14.01 -7.62 -6.66
N GLU A 95 14.90 -7.39 -5.69
CA GLU A 95 15.95 -8.33 -5.29
C GLU A 95 15.35 -9.67 -4.85
N PHE A 96 14.34 -9.66 -3.97
CA PHE A 96 13.66 -10.86 -3.48
C PHE A 96 13.05 -11.70 -4.61
N TYR A 97 12.45 -11.05 -5.61
CA TYR A 97 11.82 -11.72 -6.75
C TYR A 97 12.75 -11.96 -7.94
N GLY A 98 14.02 -11.55 -7.88
CA GLY A 98 14.95 -11.63 -9.02
C GLY A 98 14.53 -10.78 -10.22
N ALA A 99 13.86 -9.66 -9.98
CA ALA A 99 13.33 -8.74 -10.99
C ALA A 99 14.14 -7.44 -11.08
N SER A 100 13.99 -6.69 -12.17
CA SER A 100 14.53 -5.33 -12.30
C SER A 100 13.52 -4.31 -11.73
N SER A 101 13.95 -3.45 -10.81
CA SER A 101 13.12 -2.37 -10.26
C SER A 101 13.05 -1.18 -11.22
N VAL A 102 11.86 -0.61 -11.41
CA VAL A 102 11.65 0.57 -12.27
C VAL A 102 11.90 1.88 -11.50
N LEU A 103 11.59 1.91 -10.20
CA LEU A 103 11.72 3.10 -9.36
C LEU A 103 13.05 3.22 -8.61
N GLY A 104 13.98 2.28 -8.83
CA GLY A 104 15.27 2.20 -8.13
C GLY A 104 16.18 3.42 -8.24
N GLU A 105 15.93 4.33 -9.18
CA GLU A 105 16.74 5.54 -9.38
C GLU A 105 16.03 6.87 -9.04
N ASN A 106 14.69 6.89 -8.92
CA ASN A 106 13.93 8.15 -8.88
C ASN A 106 13.28 8.46 -7.51
N VAL A 107 12.95 7.46 -6.70
CA VAL A 107 12.60 7.72 -5.30
C VAL A 107 13.88 8.18 -4.62
N ASN A 108 13.87 9.38 -4.03
CA ASN A 108 15.03 9.93 -3.33
C ASN A 108 15.39 9.01 -2.14
N ALA A 109 16.15 7.95 -2.43
CA ALA A 109 16.43 6.81 -1.56
C ALA A 109 17.21 7.21 -0.30
N ASN A 110 17.62 8.48 -0.23
CA ASN A 110 18.27 9.09 0.93
C ASN A 110 17.27 9.62 1.96
N LYS A 111 15.96 9.69 1.67
CA LYS A 111 14.95 10.29 2.56
C LYS A 111 14.10 9.27 3.33
N TYR A 112 13.95 8.05 2.83
CA TYR A 112 13.10 7.01 3.43
C TYR A 112 13.80 5.66 3.36
N SER A 113 13.62 4.79 4.36
CA SER A 113 14.13 3.42 4.30
C SER A 113 13.40 2.65 3.20
N ARG A 114 14.05 1.63 2.61
CA ARG A 114 13.40 0.82 1.57
C ARG A 114 12.34 -0.11 2.16
N GLU A 115 12.49 -0.44 3.43
CA GLU A 115 11.54 -1.19 4.26
C GLU A 115 10.23 -0.41 4.48
N SER A 116 10.30 0.93 4.55
CA SER A 116 9.13 1.80 4.72
C SER A 116 8.17 1.82 3.52
N ILE A 117 8.62 1.36 2.34
CA ILE A 117 7.83 1.39 1.10
C ILE A 117 6.85 0.21 1.08
N ILE A 118 5.57 0.55 1.20
CA ILE A 118 4.44 -0.39 1.17
C ILE A 118 3.60 -0.12 -0.07
N LEU A 119 3.24 -1.18 -0.78
CA LEU A 119 2.22 -1.12 -1.83
C LEU A 119 0.87 -1.50 -1.24
N GLY A 120 -0.14 -0.67 -1.46
CA GLY A 120 -1.52 -0.93 -1.13
C GLY A 120 -2.39 -1.14 -2.37
N VAL A 121 -3.49 -1.87 -2.21
CA VAL A 121 -4.56 -1.99 -3.21
C VAL A 121 -5.90 -1.65 -2.55
N ASP A 122 -6.72 -0.88 -3.25
CA ASP A 122 -8.14 -0.62 -2.94
C ASP A 122 -8.96 -1.05 -4.16
N ALA A 123 -9.66 -2.17 -4.08
CA ALA A 123 -10.32 -2.81 -5.20
C ALA A 123 -11.84 -2.93 -4.99
N ASP A 124 -12.61 -2.47 -5.97
CA ASP A 124 -14.04 -2.76 -6.10
C ASP A 124 -14.24 -3.97 -7.01
N VAL A 125 -14.83 -5.03 -6.48
CA VAL A 125 -15.20 -6.25 -7.20
C VAL A 125 -16.71 -6.44 -7.13
N GLU A 126 -17.40 -5.98 -8.17
CA GLU A 126 -18.87 -6.05 -8.27
C GLU A 126 -19.61 -5.50 -7.03
N GLY A 127 -19.16 -4.36 -6.51
CA GLY A 127 -19.76 -3.69 -5.35
C GLY A 127 -19.24 -4.20 -4.00
N ARG A 128 -18.25 -5.09 -3.99
CA ARG A 128 -17.54 -5.52 -2.77
C ARG A 128 -16.16 -4.89 -2.73
N GLN A 129 -15.84 -4.26 -1.62
CA GLN A 129 -14.54 -3.65 -1.43
C GLN A 129 -13.54 -4.65 -0.84
N TYR A 130 -12.39 -4.75 -1.49
CA TYR A 130 -11.23 -5.47 -1.00
C TYR A 130 -10.09 -4.48 -0.83
N VAL A 131 -9.40 -4.54 0.31
CA VAL A 131 -8.16 -3.80 0.51
C VAL A 131 -7.03 -4.78 0.78
N GLY A 132 -5.83 -4.38 0.43
CA GLY A 132 -4.66 -5.19 0.70
C GLY A 132 -3.39 -4.39 0.69
N TYR A 133 -2.32 -5.03 1.15
CA TYR A 133 -1.00 -4.46 1.09
C TYR A 133 0.08 -5.53 0.91
N ALA A 134 1.22 -5.10 0.40
CA ALA A 134 2.43 -5.87 0.36
C ALA A 134 3.60 -5.03 0.88
N ARG A 135 4.44 -5.65 1.70
CA ARG A 135 5.63 -5.02 2.26
C ARG A 135 6.81 -5.98 2.30
N VAL A 136 8.00 -5.39 2.29
CA VAL A 136 9.25 -6.11 2.49
C VAL A 136 9.62 -6.02 3.98
N LYS A 137 10.20 -7.10 4.52
CA LYS A 137 10.82 -7.10 5.84
C LYS A 137 12.25 -7.59 5.74
N ARG A 138 13.17 -6.88 6.40
CA ARG A 138 14.57 -7.29 6.57
C ARG A 138 14.77 -7.81 7.99
N GLY A 139 14.80 -9.14 8.13
CA GLY A 139 15.23 -9.83 9.37
C GLY A 139 16.57 -10.52 9.14
N GLU A 140 16.73 -11.73 9.68
CA GLU A 140 17.86 -12.62 9.29
C GLU A 140 17.88 -12.91 7.79
N TYR A 141 16.70 -12.94 7.17
CA TYR A 141 16.49 -13.07 5.74
C TYR A 141 15.53 -12.01 5.22
N LEU A 142 15.68 -11.68 3.94
CA LEU A 142 14.73 -10.84 3.23
C LEU A 142 13.42 -11.59 3.01
N SER A 143 12.28 -10.96 3.30
CA SER A 143 10.97 -11.56 3.09
C SER A 143 9.96 -10.55 2.56
N VAL A 144 8.95 -11.03 1.82
CA VAL A 144 7.81 -10.23 1.38
C VAL A 144 6.54 -10.82 1.98
N SER A 145 5.74 -9.98 2.62
CA SER A 145 4.43 -10.35 3.16
C SER A 145 3.32 -9.63 2.41
N THR A 146 2.24 -10.35 2.10
CA THR A 146 1.02 -9.82 1.51
C THR A 146 -0.17 -10.10 2.41
N SER A 147 -1.15 -9.20 2.43
CA SER A 147 -2.43 -9.40 3.10
C SER A 147 -3.54 -8.71 2.32
N VAL A 148 -4.67 -9.39 2.12
CA VAL A 148 -5.85 -8.87 1.42
C VAL A 148 -7.09 -9.30 2.20
N GLU A 149 -8.07 -8.40 2.36
CA GLU A 149 -9.30 -8.64 3.09
C GLU A 149 -10.49 -7.92 2.41
N GLU A 150 -11.66 -8.55 2.38
CA GLU A 150 -12.93 -7.89 2.06
C GLU A 150 -13.34 -7.00 3.25
N THR A 151 -13.23 -5.68 3.13
CA THR A 151 -13.53 -4.74 4.21
C THR A 151 -13.82 -3.34 3.67
N ASN A 152 -14.50 -2.54 4.49
CA ASN A 152 -14.83 -1.14 4.19
C ASN A 152 -13.75 -0.14 4.67
N GLU A 153 -12.69 -0.63 5.30
CA GLU A 153 -11.55 0.18 5.71
C GLU A 153 -10.83 0.79 4.51
N SER A 154 -10.13 1.90 4.75
CA SER A 154 -9.10 2.37 3.82
C SER A 154 -7.83 1.52 3.95
N VAL A 155 -6.98 1.53 2.93
CA VAL A 155 -5.71 0.79 2.91
C VAL A 155 -4.85 1.07 4.13
N ILE A 156 -4.68 2.34 4.50
CA ILE A 156 -3.88 2.74 5.66
C ILE A 156 -4.50 2.30 6.99
N GLN A 157 -5.83 2.31 7.13
CA GLN A 157 -6.50 1.76 8.31
C GLN A 157 -6.24 0.27 8.44
N PHE A 158 -6.31 -0.46 7.32
CA PHE A 158 -6.03 -1.88 7.29
C PHE A 158 -4.59 -2.19 7.68
N ILE A 159 -3.61 -1.46 7.11
CA ILE A 159 -2.18 -1.63 7.45
C ILE A 159 -1.91 -1.31 8.93
N THR A 160 -2.53 -0.26 9.46
CA THR A 160 -2.23 0.25 10.82
C THR A 160 -3.15 -0.32 11.90
N ARG A 161 -4.05 -1.26 11.56
CA ARG A 161 -5.06 -1.83 12.47
C ARG A 161 -4.42 -2.35 13.76
N LEU A 162 -3.36 -3.15 13.65
CA LEU A 162 -2.65 -3.71 14.82
C LEU A 162 -1.91 -2.62 15.62
N CYS A 163 -1.24 -1.68 14.95
CA CYS A 163 -0.59 -0.55 15.62
C CYS A 163 -1.58 0.25 16.48
N ASN A 164 -2.75 0.56 15.92
CA ASN A 164 -3.78 1.34 16.61
C ASN A 164 -4.31 0.61 17.85
N ILE A 165 -4.45 -0.72 17.77
CA ILE A 165 -4.80 -1.56 18.93
C ILE A 165 -3.72 -1.45 20.01
N VAL A 166 -2.45 -1.65 19.67
CA VAL A 166 -1.36 -1.64 20.67
C VAL A 166 -1.07 -0.25 21.24
N ARG A 167 -1.28 0.83 20.49
CA ARG A 167 -1.17 2.21 21.00
C ARG A 167 -2.29 2.55 21.98
N SER A 168 -3.48 1.98 21.80
CA SER A 168 -4.62 2.23 22.69
C SER A 168 -4.55 1.42 23.99
N GLY A 169 -3.74 0.37 24.03
CA GLY A 169 -3.54 -0.49 25.21
C GLY A 169 -2.31 -0.10 26.04
N ASN A 170 -2.20 -0.69 27.22
CA ASN A 170 -1.02 -0.54 28.10
C ASN A 170 0.03 -1.61 27.77
N TYR A 171 0.56 -1.56 26.54
CA TYR A 171 1.58 -2.49 26.06
C TYR A 171 2.99 -1.92 26.26
N ARG A 172 4.00 -2.79 26.23
CA ARG A 172 5.41 -2.38 26.30
C ARG A 172 5.78 -1.56 25.06
N ALA A 173 6.63 -0.54 25.23
CA ALA A 173 7.09 0.31 24.13
C ALA A 173 7.67 -0.48 22.95
N SER A 174 8.44 -1.55 23.22
CA SER A 174 9.01 -2.41 22.19
C SER A 174 7.95 -3.10 21.31
N LEU A 175 6.78 -3.45 21.87
CA LEU A 175 5.69 -4.06 21.10
C LEU A 175 4.94 -3.01 20.26
N VAL A 176 4.91 -1.77 20.74
CA VAL A 176 4.38 -0.65 19.96
C VAL A 176 5.31 -0.39 18.78
N GLU A 177 6.62 -0.28 19.00
CA GLU A 177 7.61 -0.10 17.94
C GLU A 177 7.53 -1.21 16.87
N GLU A 178 7.52 -2.49 17.28
CA GLU A 178 7.44 -3.64 16.36
C GLU A 178 6.24 -3.60 15.40
N HIS A 179 5.12 -3.03 15.84
CA HIS A 179 3.87 -3.01 15.08
C HIS A 179 3.54 -1.66 14.45
N CYS A 180 4.22 -0.59 14.88
CA CYS A 180 3.95 0.77 14.44
C CYS A 180 5.07 1.38 13.61
N ASP A 181 6.30 0.89 13.69
CA ASP A 181 7.42 1.35 12.88
C ASP A 181 7.58 0.47 11.63
N PHE A 182 7.34 1.05 10.46
CA PHE A 182 7.51 0.39 9.18
C PHE A 182 8.87 0.73 8.54
N GLY A 183 9.65 1.62 9.15
CA GLY A 183 10.99 2.05 8.74
C GLY A 183 12.06 0.97 8.89
N GLY A 184 11.88 0.07 9.86
CA GLY A 184 12.84 -1.00 10.17
C GLY A 184 13.91 -0.60 11.17
#